data_AF-A0A3D2P3G0-F1
#
_entry.id   AF-A0A3D2P3G0-F1
#
_cell.length_a   1.000
_cell.length_b   1.000
_cell.length_c   1.000
_cell.angle_alpha   90.00
_cell.angle_beta   90.00
_cell.angle_gamma   90.00
#
_symmetry.space_group_name_H-M   'P 1'
#
loop_
_entity.id
_entity.type
_entity.pdbx_description
1 polymer ?
#
loop_
_entity_poly.entity_id
_entity_poly.type
_entity_poly.pdbx_seq_one_letter_code
_entity_poly.pdbx_strand_id
1 'polypeptide(L)'
;MTGEVINFGCRLNAFESDAMAKLMDDDNMIIINSCAVTSEASRQVRQTIRKIRRERPTARIVLTGCGADIETAEYNAMAEVDSVLLNGSKFHPQLAMTDGVVGQMARDHGAIHHGPVTRQAHARAHLEDQNGCYHYCTSCIIPS
;
A
#
# COMPACT_ATOMS: atom_id res chain seq x y z
N MET A 1 -19.76 7.97 -3.90
CA MET A 1 -18.36 7.78 -4.34
C MET A 1 -17.86 6.61 -3.53
N THR A 2 -17.22 5.63 -4.14
CA THR A 2 -16.77 4.41 -3.45
C THR A 2 -15.29 4.52 -3.13
N GLY A 3 -14.91 3.97 -1.97
CA GLY A 3 -13.52 3.81 -1.59
C GLY A 3 -12.79 2.94 -2.61
N GLU A 4 -11.51 3.20 -2.82
CA GLU A 4 -10.72 2.51 -3.85
C GLU A 4 -9.32 2.16 -3.35
N VAL A 5 -8.84 0.96 -3.70
CA VAL A 5 -7.45 0.54 -3.49
C VAL A 5 -6.75 0.46 -4.84
N ILE A 6 -5.67 1.20 -5.01
CA ILE A 6 -4.87 1.25 -6.25
C ILE A 6 -3.50 0.64 -5.96
N ASN A 7 -3.17 -0.44 -6.65
CA ASN A 7 -1.94 -1.18 -6.45
C ASN A 7 -0.86 -0.81 -7.45
N PHE A 8 0.38 -0.79 -6.97
CA PHE A 8 1.57 -0.63 -7.79
C PHE A 8 2.56 -1.77 -7.55
N GLY A 9 3.30 -2.13 -8.60
CA GLY A 9 4.42 -3.06 -8.50
C GLY A 9 4.04 -4.54 -8.53
N CYS A 10 4.08 -5.23 -7.39
CA CYS A 10 4.16 -6.69 -7.33
C CYS A 10 2.80 -7.40 -7.19
N ARG A 11 2.80 -8.72 -7.41
CA ARG A 11 1.61 -9.57 -7.27
C ARG A 11 1.09 -9.67 -5.83
N LEU A 12 1.97 -9.46 -4.84
CA LEU A 12 1.58 -9.45 -3.43
C LEU A 12 0.64 -8.27 -3.14
N ASN A 13 0.93 -7.09 -3.67
CA ASN A 13 0.05 -5.93 -3.51
C ASN A 13 -1.35 -6.20 -4.07
N ALA A 14 -1.46 -6.90 -5.21
CA ALA A 14 -2.73 -7.31 -5.79
C ALA A 14 -3.47 -8.39 -4.97
N PHE A 15 -2.73 -9.27 -4.30
CA PHE A 15 -3.29 -10.26 -3.37
C PHE A 15 -3.90 -9.59 -2.13
N GLU A 16 -3.22 -8.57 -1.58
CA GLU A 16 -3.61 -7.89 -0.34
C GLU A 16 -4.78 -6.90 -0.52
N SER A 17 -5.05 -6.47 -1.74
CA SER A 17 -5.99 -5.36 -2.01
C SER A 17 -7.42 -5.68 -1.63
N ASP A 18 -7.86 -6.92 -1.85
CA ASP A 18 -9.22 -7.35 -1.50
C ASP A 18 -9.43 -7.29 0.02
N ALA A 19 -8.42 -7.67 0.79
CA ALA A 19 -8.45 -7.55 2.24
C ALA A 19 -8.50 -6.10 2.70
N MET A 20 -7.65 -5.24 2.12
CA MET A 20 -7.65 -3.81 2.42
C MET A 20 -8.99 -3.15 2.07
N ALA A 21 -9.53 -3.44 0.89
CA ALA A 21 -10.80 -2.87 0.42
C ALA A 21 -11.99 -3.23 1.32
N LYS A 22 -12.03 -4.45 1.88
CA LYS A 22 -13.08 -4.84 2.83
C LYS A 22 -12.97 -4.16 4.20
N LEU A 23 -11.78 -3.69 4.56
CA LEU A 23 -11.52 -3.01 5.83
C LEU A 23 -11.74 -1.50 5.73
N MET A 24 -11.94 -0.97 4.52
CA MET A 24 -12.33 0.42 4.30
C MET A 24 -13.79 0.61 4.69
N ASP A 25 -14.03 1.52 5.63
CA ASP A 25 -15.38 1.95 6.04
C ASP A 25 -15.75 3.33 5.44
N ASP A 26 -14.80 3.98 4.76
CA ASP A 26 -14.95 5.32 4.17
C ASP A 26 -14.94 5.25 2.63
N ASP A 27 -16.08 5.62 2.07
CA ASP A 27 -16.39 5.68 0.65
C ASP A 27 -15.64 6.80 -0.10
N ASN A 28 -15.04 7.74 0.62
CA ASN A 28 -14.23 8.84 0.10
C ASN A 28 -12.72 8.68 0.39
N MET A 29 -12.29 7.48 0.76
CA MET A 29 -10.88 7.14 0.96
C MET A 29 -10.28 6.45 -0.29
N ILE A 30 -9.04 6.78 -0.60
CA ILE A 30 -8.24 6.16 -1.66
C ILE A 30 -6.97 5.63 -1.03
N ILE A 31 -6.77 4.32 -1.08
CA ILE A 31 -5.55 3.70 -0.59
C ILE A 31 -4.62 3.42 -1.77
N ILE A 32 -3.42 3.98 -1.73
CA ILE A 32 -2.33 3.70 -2.66
C ILE A 32 -1.44 2.63 -2.04
N ASN A 33 -1.50 1.39 -2.56
CA ASN A 33 -0.63 0.30 -2.13
C ASN A 33 0.65 0.30 -2.97
N SER A 34 1.71 0.89 -2.42
CA SER A 34 2.96 1.16 -3.11
C SER A 34 3.94 -0.02 -3.09
N CYS A 35 4.83 -0.04 -4.09
CA CYS A 35 5.97 -0.95 -4.14
C CYS A 35 7.24 -0.10 -4.23
N ALA A 36 8.28 -0.51 -3.52
CA ALA A 36 9.58 0.18 -3.51
C ALA A 36 10.65 -0.55 -4.35
N VAL A 37 10.39 -1.78 -4.81
CA VAL A 37 11.41 -2.67 -5.41
C VAL A 37 12.09 -2.05 -6.63
N THR A 38 11.38 -1.22 -7.39
CA THR A 38 11.94 -0.50 -8.53
C THR A 38 11.61 0.98 -8.45
N SER A 39 12.56 1.82 -8.86
CA SER A 39 12.36 3.27 -8.93
C SER A 39 11.24 3.68 -9.87
N GLU A 40 10.95 2.87 -10.89
CA GLU A 40 9.83 3.07 -11.79
C GLU A 40 8.48 2.90 -11.08
N ALA A 41 8.36 1.91 -10.17
CA ALA A 41 7.14 1.73 -9.37
C ALA A 41 6.90 2.96 -8.48
N SER A 42 7.92 3.44 -7.76
CA SER A 42 7.85 4.66 -6.95
C SER A 42 7.50 5.90 -7.79
N ARG A 43 8.03 5.98 -9.02
CA ARG A 43 7.70 7.06 -9.96
C ARG A 43 6.22 7.04 -10.35
N GLN A 44 5.66 5.88 -10.66
CA GLN A 44 4.24 5.72 -11.03
C GLN A 44 3.31 6.05 -9.86
N VAL A 45 3.68 5.64 -8.64
CA VAL A 45 2.97 5.99 -7.40
C VAL A 45 2.85 7.51 -7.27
N ARG A 46 3.97 8.23 -7.31
CA ARG A 46 3.99 9.71 -7.18
C ARG A 46 3.18 10.41 -8.27
N GLN A 47 3.27 9.94 -9.53
CA GLN A 47 2.48 10.49 -10.63
C GLN A 47 0.98 10.28 -10.42
N THR A 48 0.60 9.10 -9.93
CA THR A 48 -0.80 8.74 -9.72
C THR A 48 -1.41 9.51 -8.56
N ILE A 49 -0.70 9.66 -7.44
CA ILE A 49 -1.14 10.48 -6.30
C ILE A 49 -1.46 11.91 -6.75
N ARG A 50 -0.56 12.55 -7.51
CA ARG A 50 -0.76 13.90 -8.04
C ARG A 50 -1.94 13.99 -9.00
N LYS A 51 -2.16 12.96 -9.82
CA LYS A 51 -3.32 12.89 -10.70
C LYS A 51 -4.61 12.80 -9.88
N ILE A 52 -4.67 11.88 -8.92
CA ILE A 52 -5.84 11.65 -8.07
C ILE A 52 -6.19 12.90 -7.28
N ARG A 53 -5.21 13.57 -6.66
CA ARG A 53 -5.49 14.80 -5.91
C ARG A 53 -6.12 15.90 -6.77
N ARG A 54 -5.74 15.99 -8.06
CA ARG A 54 -6.37 16.94 -9.01
C ARG A 54 -7.79 16.53 -9.39
N GLU A 55 -8.05 15.24 -9.55
CA GLU A 55 -9.35 14.71 -9.99
C GLU A 55 -10.36 14.57 -8.83
N ARG A 56 -9.87 14.28 -7.63
CA ARG A 56 -10.65 14.01 -6.41
C ARG A 56 -10.06 14.81 -5.23
N PRO A 57 -10.15 16.16 -5.25
CA PRO A 57 -9.47 17.01 -4.27
C PRO A 57 -9.92 16.79 -2.82
N THR A 58 -11.16 16.33 -2.63
CA THR A 58 -11.76 16.05 -1.31
C THR A 58 -11.53 14.61 -0.84
N ALA A 59 -10.99 13.72 -1.68
CA ALA A 59 -10.76 12.34 -1.29
C ALA A 59 -9.56 12.27 -0.34
N ARG A 60 -9.66 11.40 0.67
CA ARG A 60 -8.55 11.13 1.58
C ARG A 60 -7.58 10.16 0.93
N ILE A 61 -6.37 10.58 0.64
CA ILE A 61 -5.32 9.79 0.01
C ILE A 61 -4.41 9.21 1.09
N VAL A 62 -4.52 7.90 1.29
CA VAL A 62 -3.69 7.13 2.22
C VAL A 62 -2.67 6.35 1.42
N LEU A 63 -1.39 6.51 1.72
CA LEU A 63 -0.33 5.70 1.14
C LEU A 63 0.08 4.58 2.09
N THR A 64 0.24 3.37 1.57
CA THR A 64 0.80 2.23 2.31
C THR A 64 1.66 1.32 1.41
N GLY A 65 2.02 0.13 1.88
CA GLY A 65 2.87 -0.83 1.17
C GLY A 65 4.36 -0.63 1.43
N CYS A 66 5.22 -1.33 0.70
CA CYS A 66 6.68 -1.31 0.94
C CYS A 66 7.27 0.11 0.79
N GLY A 67 6.71 0.94 -0.09
CA GLY A 67 7.14 2.34 -0.25
C GLY A 67 6.87 3.19 0.99
N ALA A 68 5.83 2.88 1.77
CA ALA A 68 5.54 3.61 3.01
C ALA A 68 6.60 3.39 4.09
N ASP A 69 7.29 2.23 4.10
CA ASP A 69 8.37 1.93 5.05
C ASP A 69 9.74 2.38 4.52
N ILE A 70 9.99 2.24 3.21
CA ILE A 70 11.32 2.49 2.62
C ILE A 70 11.50 3.96 2.21
N GLU A 71 10.46 4.59 1.70
CA GLU A 71 10.48 5.97 1.18
C GLU A 71 9.59 6.90 2.04
N THR A 72 9.42 6.59 3.33
CA THR A 72 8.49 7.28 4.25
C THR A 72 8.64 8.80 4.20
N ALA A 73 9.88 9.30 4.28
CA ALA A 73 10.15 10.73 4.31
C ALA A 73 9.76 11.42 3.00
N GLU A 74 9.96 10.79 1.85
CA GLU A 74 9.58 11.34 0.55
C GLU A 74 8.07 11.48 0.43
N TYR A 75 7.34 10.44 0.82
CA TYR A 75 5.89 10.43 0.73
C TYR A 75 5.22 11.33 1.76
N ASN A 76 5.76 11.41 2.98
CA ASN A 76 5.26 12.33 4.00
C ASN A 76 5.51 13.81 3.63
N ALA A 77 6.49 14.08 2.77
CA ALA A 77 6.74 15.43 2.24
C ALA A 77 5.80 15.82 1.09
N MET A 78 5.01 14.88 0.54
CA MET A 78 4.05 15.17 -0.52
C MET A 78 2.78 15.77 0.07
N ALA A 79 2.47 17.03 -0.30
CA ALA A 79 1.26 17.71 0.15
C ALA A 79 -0.04 17.04 -0.34
N GLU A 80 0.05 16.19 -1.37
CA GLU A 80 -1.09 15.45 -1.88
C GLU A 80 -1.44 14.20 -1.05
N VAL A 81 -0.55 13.74 -0.16
CA VAL A 81 -0.75 12.56 0.70
C VAL A 81 -1.25 13.05 2.06
N ASP A 82 -2.42 12.57 2.50
CA ASP A 82 -2.95 12.95 3.82
C ASP A 82 -2.27 12.13 4.92
N SER A 83 -2.10 10.82 4.68
CA SER A 83 -1.47 9.90 5.63
C SER A 83 -0.55 8.89 4.96
N VAL A 84 0.58 8.63 5.60
CA VAL A 84 1.45 7.48 5.30
C VAL A 84 1.20 6.42 6.37
N LEU A 85 0.46 5.37 6.00
CA LEU A 85 0.20 4.21 6.85
C LEU A 85 1.31 3.18 6.65
N LEU A 86 2.15 3.02 7.67
CA LEU A 86 3.28 2.08 7.63
C LEU A 86 2.81 0.64 7.37
N ASN A 87 3.63 -0.13 6.67
CA ASN A 87 3.24 -1.40 6.05
C ASN A 87 2.78 -2.45 7.07
N GLY A 88 3.34 -2.44 8.29
CA GLY A 88 2.92 -3.30 9.39
C GLY A 88 1.51 -2.99 9.94
N SER A 89 0.90 -1.88 9.50
CA SER A 89 -0.45 -1.45 9.89
C SER A 89 -1.41 -1.32 8.70
N LYS A 90 -1.02 -1.76 7.50
CA LYS A 90 -1.79 -1.56 6.25
C LYS A 90 -3.21 -2.15 6.25
N PHE A 91 -3.48 -3.09 7.14
CA PHE A 91 -4.80 -3.70 7.34
C PHE A 91 -5.59 -3.07 8.49
N HIS A 92 -5.17 -1.90 8.96
CA HIS A 92 -5.90 -1.07 9.91
C HIS A 92 -6.09 0.33 9.32
N PRO A 93 -6.83 0.47 8.20
CA PRO A 93 -7.00 1.76 7.51
C PRO A 93 -7.64 2.83 8.40
N GLN A 94 -8.36 2.45 9.47
CA GLN A 94 -8.92 3.38 10.45
C GLN A 94 -7.84 4.19 11.20
N LEU A 95 -6.61 3.69 11.29
CA LEU A 95 -5.48 4.44 11.86
C LEU A 95 -5.07 5.63 10.97
N ALA A 96 -5.33 5.52 9.66
CA ALA A 96 -5.01 6.54 8.68
C ALA A 96 -6.04 7.68 8.63
N MET A 97 -6.94 7.80 9.61
CA MET A 97 -7.81 8.98 9.78
C MET A 97 -7.09 10.18 10.38
N THR A 98 -5.85 9.99 10.83
CA THR A 98 -4.97 11.07 11.32
C THR A 98 -3.90 11.39 10.27
N ASP A 99 -3.65 12.68 10.06
CA ASP A 99 -2.70 13.13 9.03
C ASP A 99 -1.24 12.84 9.43
N GLY A 100 -0.38 12.64 8.44
CA GLY A 100 1.04 12.34 8.62
C GLY A 100 1.37 10.84 8.66
N VAL A 101 2.49 10.50 9.30
CA VAL A 101 2.98 9.10 9.38
C VAL A 101 2.33 8.39 10.57
N VAL A 102 1.70 7.25 10.30
CA VAL A 102 0.92 6.49 11.30
C VAL A 102 1.19 4.99 11.22
N GLY A 103 1.00 4.30 12.34
CA GLY A 103 1.17 2.85 12.43
C GLY A 103 2.59 2.40 12.77
N GLN A 104 2.90 1.15 12.45
CA GLN A 104 4.20 0.54 12.71
C GLN A 104 4.81 0.03 11.40
N MET A 105 6.13 0.17 11.27
CA MET A 105 6.88 -0.48 10.20
C MET A 105 6.67 -2.00 10.28
N ALA A 106 6.76 -2.68 9.14
CA ALA A 106 6.76 -4.13 9.13
C ALA A 106 7.98 -4.65 9.91
N ARG A 107 7.75 -5.30 11.05
CA ARG A 107 8.84 -5.84 11.91
C ARG A 107 9.39 -7.16 11.40
N ASP A 108 8.56 -7.91 10.69
CA ASP A 108 8.89 -9.14 9.96
C ASP A 108 8.05 -9.15 8.69
N HIS A 109 8.63 -9.57 7.56
CA HIS A 109 7.85 -9.91 6.36
C HIS A 109 6.98 -11.17 6.58
N GLY A 110 7.14 -11.82 7.73
CA GLY A 110 6.34 -12.94 8.20
C GLY A 110 4.93 -12.51 8.60
N ALA A 111 4.02 -12.59 7.62
CA ALA A 111 2.59 -12.84 7.76
C ALA A 111 1.82 -12.07 8.86
N ILE A 112 1.22 -10.95 8.45
CA ILE A 112 -0.11 -10.63 8.95
C ILE A 112 -1.08 -11.53 8.17
N HIS A 113 -1.45 -12.68 8.76
CA HIS A 113 -2.37 -13.63 8.12
C HIS A 113 -3.78 -13.04 8.04
N HIS A 114 -4.17 -12.57 6.86
CA HIS A 114 -5.56 -12.30 6.55
C HIS A 114 -5.95 -13.34 5.50
N GLY A 115 -6.82 -14.28 5.90
CA GLY A 115 -7.25 -15.39 5.06
C GLY A 115 -7.84 -14.89 3.73
N PRO A 116 -7.85 -15.72 2.67
CA PRO A 116 -8.20 -15.29 1.32
C PRO A 116 -9.54 -14.56 1.32
N VAL A 117 -9.47 -13.27 1.07
CA VAL A 117 -10.62 -12.40 1.05
C VAL A 117 -11.19 -12.47 -0.35
N THR A 118 -12.07 -13.44 -0.60
CA THR A 118 -12.72 -13.59 -1.91
C THR A 118 -13.63 -12.39 -2.18
N ARG A 119 -13.26 -11.53 -3.14
CA ARG A 119 -14.15 -11.07 -4.22
C ARG A 119 -13.42 -10.18 -5.23
N GLN A 120 -12.80 -10.80 -6.24
CA GLN A 120 -12.73 -10.22 -7.59
C GLN A 120 -12.97 -11.31 -8.64
N ALA A 121 -13.76 -10.98 -9.65
CA ALA A 121 -14.11 -11.85 -10.78
C ALA A 121 -12.92 -11.99 -11.77
N HIS A 122 -11.74 -12.30 -11.25
CA HIS A 122 -10.58 -12.60 -12.08
C HIS A 122 -10.62 -14.06 -12.52
N ALA A 123 -10.23 -14.34 -13.76
CA ALA A 123 -10.06 -15.71 -14.23
C ALA A 123 -8.92 -16.47 -13.53
N ARG A 124 -8.10 -15.78 -12.70
CA ARG A 124 -6.96 -16.33 -11.97
C ARG A 124 -6.86 -15.69 -10.58
N ALA A 125 -6.48 -16.48 -9.58
CA ALA A 125 -6.24 -16.03 -8.22
C ALA A 125 -4.74 -15.98 -7.90
N HIS A 126 -4.35 -15.08 -7.01
CA HIS A 126 -3.02 -15.08 -6.40
C HIS A 126 -3.08 -15.85 -5.08
N LEU A 127 -2.06 -16.67 -4.85
CA LEU A 127 -1.81 -17.34 -3.57
C LEU A 127 -0.46 -16.84 -3.06
N GLU A 128 -0.47 -16.26 -1.86
CA GLU A 128 0.77 -15.95 -1.16
C GLU A 128 1.38 -17.25 -0.64
N ASP A 129 2.53 -17.62 -1.20
CA ASP A 129 3.35 -18.75 -0.73
C ASP A 129 4.46 -18.27 0.22
N GLN A 130 5.00 -17.08 -0.04
CA GLN A 130 6.04 -16.44 0.75
C GLN A 130 5.92 -14.92 0.67
N ASN A 131 6.26 -14.25 1.78
CA ASN A 131 6.52 -12.82 1.84
C ASN A 131 7.90 -12.58 2.45
N GLY A 132 8.69 -11.70 1.81
CA GLY A 132 10.13 -11.57 2.04
C GLY A 132 10.99 -12.55 1.24
N CYS A 133 12.31 -12.46 1.41
CA CYS A 133 13.28 -13.31 0.69
C CYS A 133 14.52 -13.57 1.56
N TYR A 134 14.91 -14.84 1.75
CA TYR A 134 16.12 -15.21 2.50
C TYR A 134 17.39 -15.23 1.64
N HIS A 135 17.32 -14.75 0.40
CA HIS A 135 18.45 -14.72 -0.50
C HIS A 135 19.20 -13.39 -0.40
N TYR A 136 20.52 -13.47 -0.26
CA TYR A 136 21.36 -12.29 -0.21
C TYR A 136 21.71 -11.82 -1.62
N CYS A 137 21.08 -10.72 -2.04
CA CYS A 137 21.35 -10.04 -3.31
C CYS A 137 22.02 -8.69 -3.03
N THR A 138 23.17 -8.42 -3.65
CA THR A 138 23.88 -7.14 -3.49
C THR A 138 23.11 -5.92 -3.98
N SER A 139 22.11 -6.11 -4.83
CA SER A 139 21.29 -5.05 -5.44
C SER A 139 19.84 -5.01 -4.95
N CYS A 140 19.39 -6.00 -4.18
CA CYS A 140 18.00 -6.08 -3.76
C CYS A 140 17.77 -5.25 -2.50
N ILE A 141 16.69 -4.48 -2.49
CA ILE A 141 16.30 -3.69 -1.32
C ILE A 141 15.51 -4.49 -0.28
N ILE A 142 15.00 -5.68 -0.66
CA ILE A 142 14.25 -6.53 0.26
C ILE A 142 15.24 -7.09 1.29
N PRO A 143 15.08 -6.76 2.58
CA PRO A 143 15.94 -7.30 3.64
C PRO A 143 15.86 -8.82 3.71
N SER A 144 17.01 -9.46 3.91
CA SER A 144 17.15 -10.88 4.26
C SER A 144 17.11 -11.11 5.76
#